data_AF-A0A1M3PJ21-F1
#
_entry.id   AF-A0A1M3PJ21-F1
#
_cell.length_a   1.000
_cell.length_b   1.000
_cell.length_c   1.000
_cell.angle_alpha   90.00
_cell.angle_beta   90.00
_cell.angle_gamma   90.00
#
_symmetry.space_group_name_H-M   'P 1'
#
loop_
_entity.id
_entity.type
_entity.pdbx_description
1 polymer ?
#
loop_
_entity_poly.entity_id
_entity_poly.type
_entity_poly.pdbx_seq_one_letter_code
_entity_poly.pdbx_strand_id
1 'polypeptide(L)'
;MSRANYKGRFRAVNGNDLLEEFARRIKKEKGTKSISDSALAKAIGVTQTQLANYRGKELTPRQAVNLVEKYSKAVERQLIESTVVPIVEFLHIDLTESRHSAKWEIFRSKDDEGTEHPYFAGLRRSLESKHGIYIFHDSRGRAIYAGKAQRLSLWKEMNNAFNRDRGEVQNIKRVSHPQKKVEYRGLQEQQRQIVKQSVPLHDVASYCSAYEIPDQLIGKFEALIVRAFANDLLNVRMENF
;
A
#
# COMPACT_ATOMS: atom_id res chain seq x y z
N MET A 1 -33.76 52.97 30.78
CA MET A 1 -33.49 51.68 30.12
C MET A 1 -32.04 51.65 29.66
N SER A 2 -31.14 51.07 30.48
CA SER A 2 -29.72 50.91 30.15
C SER A 2 -29.53 49.57 29.46
N ARG A 3 -29.03 49.57 28.21
CA ARG A 3 -28.61 48.36 27.50
C ARG A 3 -27.33 47.85 28.14
N ALA A 4 -27.44 46.83 28.98
CA ALA A 4 -26.30 46.08 29.51
C ALA A 4 -25.54 45.44 28.33
N ASN A 5 -24.38 46.03 28.02
CA ASN A 5 -23.46 45.55 27.01
C ASN A 5 -22.68 44.36 27.60
N TYR A 6 -23.26 43.16 27.52
CA TYR A 6 -22.56 41.90 27.81
C TYR A 6 -21.53 41.63 26.71
N LYS A 7 -20.43 42.41 26.69
CA LYS A 7 -19.19 41.98 26.02
C LYS A 7 -18.51 40.98 26.96
N GLY A 8 -18.90 39.71 26.85
CA GLY A 8 -18.07 38.62 27.36
C GLY A 8 -16.67 38.77 26.76
N ARG A 9 -15.70 39.17 27.60
CA ARG A 9 -14.29 39.23 27.24
C ARG A 9 -13.86 37.79 26.96
N PHE A 10 -13.91 37.36 25.71
CA PHE A 10 -13.20 36.15 25.30
C PHE A 10 -11.73 36.35 25.67
N ARG A 11 -11.21 35.50 26.57
CA ARG A 11 -9.81 35.53 26.98
C ARG A 11 -8.98 35.23 25.74
N ALA A 12 -8.11 36.16 25.35
CA ALA A 12 -7.26 35.96 24.18
C ALA A 12 -6.35 34.75 24.41
N VAL A 13 -6.12 33.97 23.36
CA VAL A 13 -5.27 32.78 23.43
C VAL A 13 -3.84 33.21 23.16
N ASN A 14 -2.90 32.90 24.05
CA ASN A 14 -1.49 33.17 23.79
C ASN A 14 -1.00 32.30 22.62
N GLY A 15 -0.48 32.94 21.57
CA GLY A 15 -0.03 32.25 20.37
C GLY A 15 1.15 31.31 20.60
N ASN A 16 2.04 31.62 21.56
CA ASN A 16 3.13 30.70 21.92
C ASN A 16 2.56 29.42 22.54
N ASP A 17 1.70 29.54 23.54
CA ASP A 17 1.10 28.40 24.23
C ASP A 17 0.34 27.49 23.25
N LEU A 18 -0.41 28.10 22.32
CA LEU A 18 -1.16 27.35 21.30
C LEU A 18 -0.22 26.61 20.34
N LEU A 19 0.81 27.28 19.81
CA LEU A 19 1.76 26.67 18.88
C LEU A 19 2.61 25.57 19.56
N GLU A 20 2.98 25.76 20.83
CA GLU A 20 3.67 24.75 21.62
C GLU A 20 2.81 23.51 21.85
N GLU A 21 1.51 23.68 22.10
CA GLU A 21 0.58 22.55 22.24
C GLU A 21 0.42 21.79 20.91
N PHE A 22 0.32 22.49 19.77
CA PHE A 22 0.37 21.84 18.45
C PHE A 22 1.67 21.05 18.27
N ALA A 23 2.82 21.67 18.52
CA ALA A 23 4.11 21.03 18.40
C ALA A 23 4.23 19.79 19.30
N ARG A 24 3.71 19.86 20.54
CA ARG A 24 3.70 18.74 21.49
C ARG A 24 2.87 17.56 20.97
N ARG A 25 1.66 17.83 20.46
CA ARG A 25 0.78 16.78 19.91
C ARG A 25 1.36 16.14 18.66
N ILE A 26 1.88 16.94 17.73
CA ILE A 26 2.50 16.43 16.50
C ILE A 26 3.77 15.61 16.82
N LYS A 27 4.59 16.04 17.77
CA LYS A 27 5.76 15.28 18.23
C LYS A 27 5.36 13.91 18.79
N LYS A 28 4.32 13.86 19.62
CA LYS A 28 3.78 12.62 20.19
C LYS A 28 3.27 11.69 19.10
N GLU A 29 2.50 12.21 18.16
CA GLU A 29 1.93 11.45 17.04
C GLU A 29 3.03 10.86 16.13
N LYS A 30 4.05 11.66 15.81
CA LYS A 30 5.16 11.23 14.95
C LYS A 30 6.26 10.45 15.67
N GLY A 31 6.20 10.32 17.00
CA GLY A 31 7.26 9.70 17.80
C GLY A 31 8.60 10.45 17.77
N THR A 32 8.58 11.77 17.58
CA THR A 32 9.81 12.59 17.43
C THR A 32 10.06 13.46 18.65
N LYS A 33 11.34 13.67 19.00
CA LYS A 33 11.73 14.52 20.14
C LYS A 33 11.73 16.02 19.81
N SER A 34 11.96 16.38 18.55
CA SER A 34 12.04 17.77 18.08
C SER A 34 11.28 17.95 16.77
N ILE A 35 10.80 19.18 16.54
CA ILE A 35 10.16 19.60 15.30
C ILE A 35 10.70 20.98 14.94
N SER A 36 11.11 21.18 13.69
CA SER A 36 11.55 22.49 13.20
C SER A 36 10.36 23.40 12.91
N ASP A 37 10.57 24.71 12.91
CA ASP A 37 9.50 25.67 12.57
C ASP A 37 8.96 25.46 11.15
N SER A 38 9.80 25.01 10.22
CA SER A 38 9.38 24.60 8.87
C SER A 38 8.41 23.41 8.91
N ALA A 39 8.77 22.38 9.66
CA ALA A 39 7.96 21.17 9.79
C ALA A 39 6.65 21.45 10.55
N LEU A 40 6.68 22.31 11.58
CA LEU A 40 5.50 22.75 12.31
C LEU A 40 4.57 23.58 11.43
N ALA A 41 5.11 24.55 10.69
CA ALA A 41 4.34 25.38 9.76
C ALA A 41 3.63 24.53 8.70
N LYS A 42 4.36 23.57 8.11
CA LYS A 42 3.80 22.60 7.15
C LYS A 42 2.68 21.77 7.80
N ALA A 43 2.89 21.25 9.00
CA ALA A 43 1.92 20.41 9.69
C ALA A 43 0.62 21.16 10.05
N ILE A 44 0.70 22.46 10.39
CA ILE A 44 -0.48 23.28 10.71
C ILE A 44 -1.08 24.01 9.50
N GLY A 45 -0.53 23.84 8.30
CA GLY A 45 -1.06 24.42 7.07
C GLY A 45 -0.85 25.93 6.95
N VAL A 46 0.26 26.47 7.48
CA VAL A 46 0.62 27.89 7.39
C VAL A 46 2.01 28.08 6.80
N THR A 47 2.33 29.31 6.39
CA THR A 47 3.71 29.67 6.03
C THR A 47 4.56 29.89 7.27
N GLN A 48 5.89 29.74 7.18
CA GLN A 48 6.79 30.05 8.31
C GLN A 48 6.63 31.50 8.78
N THR A 49 6.39 32.44 7.85
CA THR A 49 6.10 33.84 8.17
C THR A 49 4.81 33.99 8.98
N GLN A 50 3.74 33.27 8.63
CA GLN A 50 2.50 33.26 9.41
C GLN A 50 2.72 32.66 10.80
N LEU A 51 3.49 31.58 10.91
CA LEU A 51 3.87 30.98 12.18
C LEU A 51 4.63 31.97 13.08
N ALA A 52 5.65 32.65 12.54
CA ALA A 52 6.40 33.69 13.24
C ALA A 52 5.48 34.85 13.68
N ASN A 53 4.50 35.22 12.87
CA ASN A 53 3.54 36.28 13.20
C ASN A 53 2.61 35.94 14.37
N TYR A 54 2.38 34.65 14.65
CA TYR A 54 1.58 34.22 15.80
C TYR A 54 2.41 34.10 17.08
N ARG A 55 3.73 33.89 16.98
CA ARG A 55 4.63 33.83 18.14
C ARG A 55 4.62 35.18 18.89
N GLY A 56 4.56 35.10 20.21
CA GLY A 56 4.60 36.27 21.11
C GLY A 56 3.38 37.19 21.03
N LYS A 57 2.29 36.80 20.36
CA LYS A 57 1.07 37.61 20.25
C LYS A 57 -0.13 36.93 20.90
N GLU A 58 -1.04 37.74 21.41
CA GLU A 58 -2.37 37.30 21.76
C GLU A 58 -3.21 37.11 20.49
N LEU A 59 -3.74 35.91 20.32
CA LEU A 59 -4.60 35.55 19.21
C LEU A 59 -6.05 35.83 19.59
N THR A 60 -6.73 36.54 18.69
CA THR A 60 -8.18 36.67 18.75
C THR A 60 -8.85 35.30 18.57
N PRO A 61 -10.07 35.09 19.09
CA PRO A 61 -10.82 33.84 18.88
C PRO A 61 -10.90 33.46 17.39
N ARG A 62 -11.07 34.45 16.51
CA ARG A 62 -11.09 34.23 15.06
C ARG A 62 -9.76 33.69 14.52
N GLN A 63 -8.62 34.22 14.99
CA GLN A 63 -7.31 33.72 14.56
C GLN A 63 -7.04 32.31 15.08
N ALA A 64 -7.44 32.01 16.31
CA ALA A 64 -7.32 30.67 16.88
C ALA A 64 -8.18 29.65 16.09
N VAL A 65 -9.43 29.97 15.79
CA VAL A 65 -10.32 29.12 14.97
C VAL A 65 -9.77 28.94 13.56
N ASN A 66 -9.31 30.01 12.91
CA ASN A 66 -8.69 29.92 11.58
C ASN A 66 -7.46 29.00 11.57
N LEU A 67 -6.67 28.97 12.64
CA LEU A 67 -5.54 28.04 12.77
C LEU A 67 -6.01 26.59 12.86
N VAL A 68 -7.07 26.31 13.62
CA VAL A 68 -7.67 24.98 13.70
C VAL A 68 -8.22 24.53 12.34
N GLU A 69 -8.91 25.41 11.62
CA GLU A 69 -9.40 25.11 10.26
C GLU A 69 -8.26 24.80 9.28
N LYS A 70 -7.17 25.58 9.33
CA LYS A 70 -5.99 25.34 8.49
C LYS A 70 -5.31 24.01 8.83
N TYR A 71 -5.16 23.71 10.12
CA TYR A 71 -4.65 22.42 10.57
C TYR A 71 -5.51 21.26 10.04
N SER A 72 -6.84 21.36 10.17
CA SER A 72 -7.77 20.35 9.65
C SER A 72 -7.58 20.11 8.15
N LYS A 73 -7.54 21.18 7.35
CA LYS A 73 -7.31 21.09 5.90
C LYS A 73 -5.93 20.54 5.54
N ALA A 74 -4.90 20.87 6.33
CA ALA A 74 -3.55 20.34 6.12
C ALA A 74 -3.49 18.83 6.38
N VAL A 75 -4.14 18.36 7.45
CA VAL A 75 -4.26 16.94 7.76
C VAL A 75 -5.03 16.19 6.67
N GLU A 76 -6.16 16.74 6.20
CA GLU A 76 -6.95 16.15 5.11
C GLU A 76 -6.11 16.02 3.82
N ARG A 77 -5.40 17.09 3.45
CA ARG A 77 -4.52 17.07 2.27
C ARG A 77 -3.40 16.04 2.42
N GLN A 78 -2.77 15.98 3.59
CA GLN A 78 -1.71 14.99 3.85
C GLN A 78 -2.26 13.56 3.80
N LEU A 79 -3.48 13.33 4.28
CA LEU A 79 -4.13 12.03 4.17
C LEU A 79 -4.36 11.66 2.71
N ILE A 80 -4.91 12.57 1.89
CA ILE A 80 -5.12 12.33 0.45
C ILE A 80 -3.80 12.03 -0.26
N GLU A 81 -2.77 12.84 -0.04
CA GLU A 81 -1.43 12.65 -0.64
C GLU A 81 -0.77 11.33 -0.23
N SER A 82 -1.12 10.78 0.93
CA SER A 82 -0.61 9.49 1.43
C SER A 82 -1.56 8.31 1.22
N THR A 83 -2.68 8.49 0.53
CA THR A 83 -3.74 7.48 0.45
C THR A 83 -3.36 6.27 -0.43
N VAL A 84 -2.68 6.49 -1.56
CA VAL A 84 -2.17 5.42 -2.42
C VAL A 84 -0.80 5.82 -2.93
N VAL A 85 0.25 5.13 -2.45
CA VAL A 85 1.62 5.38 -2.88
C VAL A 85 2.14 4.15 -3.61
N PRO A 86 2.42 4.24 -4.92
CA PRO A 86 3.04 3.15 -5.66
C PRO A 86 4.42 2.80 -5.06
N ILE A 87 4.63 1.54 -4.72
CA ILE A 87 5.94 1.02 -4.33
C ILE A 87 6.64 0.46 -5.56
N VAL A 88 5.90 -0.33 -6.35
CA VAL A 88 6.36 -0.89 -7.61
C VAL A 88 5.16 -1.18 -8.50
N GLU A 89 5.30 -0.99 -9.80
CA GLU A 89 4.26 -1.21 -10.79
C GLU A 89 4.82 -2.08 -11.92
N PHE A 90 4.06 -3.11 -12.30
CA PHE A 90 4.42 -4.04 -13.37
C PHE A 90 5.87 -4.58 -13.29
N LEU A 91 6.33 -4.90 -12.08
CA LEU A 91 7.61 -5.57 -11.92
C LEU A 91 7.55 -6.96 -12.55
N HIS A 92 8.47 -7.26 -13.46
CA HIS A 92 8.58 -8.60 -14.01
C HIS A 92 8.93 -9.61 -12.92
N ILE A 93 8.18 -10.70 -12.85
CA ILE A 93 8.39 -11.77 -11.89
C ILE A 93 9.43 -12.72 -12.48
N ASP A 94 10.59 -12.76 -11.85
CA ASP A 94 11.62 -13.75 -12.16
C ASP A 94 11.47 -14.92 -11.19
N LEU A 95 10.84 -16.00 -11.67
CA LEU A 95 10.50 -17.18 -10.88
C LEU A 95 11.75 -17.79 -10.29
N THR A 96 11.93 -17.62 -8.99
CA THR A 96 13.09 -18.17 -8.31
C THR A 96 12.71 -18.97 -7.08
N GLU A 97 13.32 -20.14 -6.96
CA GLU A 97 13.13 -20.99 -5.78
C GLU A 97 13.67 -20.27 -4.54
N SER A 98 12.92 -20.34 -3.43
CA SER A 98 13.39 -19.87 -2.14
C SER A 98 14.61 -20.69 -1.69
N ARG A 99 15.37 -20.16 -0.71
CA ARG A 99 16.36 -20.99 0.00
C ARG A 99 15.71 -22.29 0.48
N HIS A 100 16.33 -23.43 0.16
CA HIS A 100 15.83 -24.79 0.42
C HIS A 100 14.62 -25.27 -0.43
N SER A 101 14.35 -24.66 -1.59
CA SER A 101 13.40 -25.16 -2.61
C SER A 101 11.98 -25.46 -2.12
N ALA A 102 11.52 -24.79 -1.06
CA ALA A 102 10.21 -25.04 -0.47
C ALA A 102 9.07 -24.19 -1.07
N LYS A 103 9.37 -23.00 -1.60
CA LYS A 103 8.39 -22.04 -2.16
C LYS A 103 9.03 -21.18 -3.27
N TRP A 104 8.21 -20.58 -4.13
CA TRP A 104 8.66 -19.58 -5.10
C TRP A 104 8.64 -18.18 -4.50
N GLU A 105 9.68 -17.38 -4.75
CA GLU A 105 9.68 -15.95 -4.44
C GLU A 105 9.35 -15.13 -5.70
N ILE A 106 8.71 -13.97 -5.52
CA ILE A 106 8.37 -13.04 -6.62
C ILE A 106 9.60 -12.40 -7.28
N PHE A 107 10.71 -12.28 -6.55
CA PHE A 107 12.03 -11.92 -7.04
C PHE A 107 13.09 -12.24 -5.97
N ARG A 108 14.35 -12.43 -6.36
CA ARG A 108 15.48 -12.50 -5.43
C ARG A 108 16.18 -11.14 -5.30
N SER A 109 16.64 -10.83 -4.08
CA SER A 109 17.50 -9.67 -3.84
C SER A 109 18.99 -9.99 -3.93
N LYS A 110 19.35 -11.27 -4.04
CA LYS A 110 20.73 -11.77 -4.13
C LYS A 110 20.84 -12.72 -5.31
N ASP A 111 21.95 -12.64 -6.03
CA ASP A 111 22.29 -13.62 -7.05
C ASP A 111 22.77 -14.95 -6.44
N ASP A 112 23.12 -15.91 -7.31
CA ASP A 112 23.57 -17.24 -6.91
C ASP A 112 24.93 -17.22 -6.19
N GLU A 113 25.73 -16.17 -6.39
CA GLU A 113 26.99 -15.93 -5.69
C GLU A 113 26.79 -15.23 -4.33
N GLY A 114 25.55 -14.83 -4.03
CA GLY A 114 25.16 -14.17 -2.79
C GLY A 114 25.36 -12.65 -2.80
N THR A 115 25.75 -12.07 -3.93
CA THR A 115 25.89 -10.62 -4.12
C THR A 115 24.51 -9.97 -4.14
N GLU A 116 24.34 -8.93 -3.33
CA GLU A 116 23.06 -8.25 -3.17
C GLU A 116 22.84 -7.19 -4.24
N HIS A 117 21.73 -7.28 -4.96
CA HIS A 117 21.33 -6.26 -5.93
C HIS A 117 20.68 -5.07 -5.19
N PRO A 118 21.28 -3.87 -5.21
CA PRO A 118 20.86 -2.76 -4.35
C PRO A 118 19.39 -2.35 -4.53
N TYR A 119 18.91 -2.34 -5.77
CA TYR A 119 17.50 -2.05 -6.08
C TYR A 119 16.54 -3.07 -5.46
N PHE A 120 16.72 -4.37 -5.71
CA PHE A 120 15.85 -5.41 -5.17
C PHE A 120 15.94 -5.51 -3.65
N ALA A 121 17.10 -5.27 -3.05
CA ALA A 121 17.24 -5.18 -1.60
C ALA A 121 16.47 -3.97 -1.02
N GLY A 122 16.50 -2.82 -1.70
CA GLY A 122 15.69 -1.65 -1.35
C GLY A 122 14.19 -1.93 -1.48
N LEU A 123 13.77 -2.52 -2.60
CA LEU A 123 12.38 -2.87 -2.87
C LEU A 123 11.86 -3.88 -1.84
N ARG A 124 12.62 -4.95 -1.57
CA ARG A 124 12.26 -5.95 -0.56
C ARG A 124 12.07 -5.30 0.82
N ARG A 125 13.01 -4.45 1.27
CA ARG A 125 12.88 -3.71 2.53
C ARG A 125 11.62 -2.84 2.57
N SER A 126 11.28 -2.18 1.46
CA SER A 126 10.05 -1.39 1.35
C SER A 126 8.79 -2.26 1.44
N LEU A 127 8.76 -3.41 0.79
CA LEU A 127 7.63 -4.35 0.85
C LEU A 127 7.52 -5.06 2.20
N GLU A 128 8.63 -5.27 2.91
CA GLU A 128 8.66 -5.89 4.23
C GLU A 128 8.16 -4.96 5.34
N SER A 129 8.28 -3.65 5.17
CA SER A 129 7.90 -2.64 6.18
C SER A 129 6.49 -2.05 5.99
N LYS A 130 5.81 -2.37 4.89
CA LYS A 130 4.55 -1.71 4.49
C LYS A 130 3.38 -2.66 4.35
N HIS A 131 2.19 -2.08 4.49
CA HIS A 131 0.89 -2.68 4.25
C HIS A 131 0.24 -2.01 3.03
N GLY A 132 -0.74 -2.68 2.44
CA GLY A 132 -1.51 -2.10 1.34
C GLY A 132 -2.15 -3.12 0.43
N ILE A 133 -2.14 -2.82 -0.87
CA ILE A 133 -2.76 -3.63 -1.91
C ILE A 133 -1.71 -4.10 -2.90
N TYR A 134 -1.86 -5.31 -3.40
CA TYR A 134 -1.02 -5.87 -4.44
C TYR A 134 -1.87 -6.49 -5.55
N ILE A 135 -1.32 -6.48 -6.77
CA ILE A 135 -1.96 -7.00 -7.97
C ILE A 135 -0.95 -7.88 -8.70
N PHE A 136 -1.37 -9.07 -9.12
CA PHE A 136 -0.62 -9.92 -10.05
C PHE A 136 -1.24 -9.81 -11.44
N HIS A 137 -0.37 -9.81 -12.45
CA HIS A 137 -0.75 -9.67 -13.85
C HIS A 137 -0.21 -10.84 -14.68
N ASP A 138 -0.93 -11.20 -15.74
CA ASP A 138 -0.45 -12.13 -16.76
C ASP A 138 0.63 -11.50 -17.68
N SER A 139 1.13 -12.26 -18.64
CA SER A 139 2.12 -11.81 -19.62
C SER A 139 1.63 -10.69 -20.56
N ARG A 140 0.32 -10.42 -20.59
CA ARG A 140 -0.31 -9.35 -21.36
C ARG A 140 -0.58 -8.10 -20.51
N GLY A 141 -0.16 -8.10 -19.24
CA GLY A 141 -0.40 -7.02 -18.28
C GLY A 141 -1.82 -7.01 -17.70
N ARG A 142 -2.66 -8.02 -17.95
CA ARG A 142 -4.02 -8.08 -17.41
C ARG A 142 -3.97 -8.48 -15.95
N ALA A 143 -4.70 -7.77 -15.10
CA ALA A 143 -4.82 -8.15 -13.69
C ALA A 143 -5.54 -9.50 -13.60
N ILE A 144 -4.90 -10.47 -12.95
CA ILE A 144 -5.44 -11.83 -12.73
C ILE A 144 -5.78 -12.09 -11.26
N TYR A 145 -5.17 -11.32 -10.36
CA TYR A 145 -5.45 -11.40 -8.93
C TYR A 145 -5.15 -10.07 -8.26
N ALA A 146 -6.02 -9.67 -7.34
CA ALA A 146 -5.75 -8.56 -6.43
C ALA A 146 -5.96 -9.02 -4.98
N GLY A 147 -5.11 -8.55 -4.07
CA GLY A 147 -5.23 -8.89 -2.66
C GLY A 147 -4.77 -7.74 -1.76
N LYS A 148 -5.09 -7.87 -0.48
CA LYS A 148 -4.62 -6.96 0.56
C LYS A 148 -3.57 -7.59 1.46
N ALA A 149 -2.67 -6.75 1.96
CA ALA A 149 -1.72 -7.07 3.00
C ALA A 149 -1.95 -6.10 4.16
N GLN A 150 -2.69 -6.54 5.18
CA GLN A 150 -3.04 -5.72 6.37
C GLN A 150 -2.57 -6.35 7.68
N ARG A 151 -2.55 -7.69 7.77
CA ARG A 151 -2.05 -8.44 8.94
C ARG A 151 -0.58 -8.83 8.80
N LEU A 152 -0.15 -9.03 7.55
CA LEU A 152 1.21 -9.32 7.17
C LEU A 152 1.71 -8.19 6.28
N SER A 153 3.03 -8.03 6.21
CA SER A 153 3.64 -7.11 5.25
C SER A 153 3.32 -7.51 3.81
N LEU A 154 3.37 -6.53 2.90
CA LEU A 154 3.18 -6.76 1.47
C LEU A 154 4.06 -7.91 0.98
N TRP A 155 5.35 -7.91 1.35
CA TRP A 155 6.27 -8.99 0.98
C TRP A 155 5.76 -10.38 1.38
N LYS A 156 5.36 -10.56 2.64
CA LYS A 156 4.93 -11.86 3.17
C LYS A 156 3.61 -12.31 2.53
N GLU A 157 2.63 -11.42 2.43
CA GLU A 157 1.32 -11.79 1.88
C GLU A 157 1.39 -12.04 0.37
N MET A 158 2.13 -11.23 -0.39
CA MET A 158 2.33 -11.44 -1.83
C MET A 158 2.93 -12.82 -2.10
N ASN A 159 4.02 -13.19 -1.41
CA ASN A 159 4.63 -14.51 -1.58
C ASN A 159 3.72 -15.65 -1.11
N ASN A 160 2.95 -15.46 -0.03
CA ASN A 160 1.96 -16.45 0.39
C ASN A 160 0.84 -16.64 -0.66
N ALA A 161 0.33 -15.55 -1.24
CA ALA A 161 -0.68 -15.59 -2.28
C ALA A 161 -0.15 -16.18 -3.59
N PHE A 162 1.13 -15.92 -3.91
CA PHE A 162 1.84 -16.43 -5.08
C PHE A 162 1.97 -17.96 -5.09
N ASN A 163 2.12 -18.56 -3.90
CA ASN A 163 2.29 -20.00 -3.71
C ASN A 163 1.01 -20.74 -3.28
N ARG A 164 -0.10 -20.04 -3.04
CA ARG A 164 -1.33 -20.64 -2.52
C ARG A 164 -1.97 -21.54 -3.58
N ASP A 165 -2.30 -22.77 -3.22
CA ASP A 165 -3.21 -23.60 -4.01
C ASP A 165 -4.63 -23.03 -3.91
N ARG A 166 -5.25 -22.79 -5.07
CA ARG A 166 -6.57 -22.16 -5.20
C ARG A 166 -7.63 -23.16 -5.68
N GLY A 167 -7.30 -24.45 -5.74
CA GLY A 167 -8.22 -25.52 -6.12
C GLY A 167 -8.89 -25.23 -7.46
N GLU A 168 -10.19 -25.49 -7.57
CA GLU A 168 -10.92 -25.39 -8.85
C GLU A 168 -11.16 -23.95 -9.35
N VAL A 169 -10.82 -22.93 -8.57
CA VAL A 169 -11.15 -21.54 -8.94
C VAL A 169 -10.16 -20.99 -9.98
N GLN A 170 -8.93 -21.49 -9.97
CA GLN A 170 -7.90 -21.10 -10.92
C GLN A 170 -7.49 -22.32 -11.74
N ASN A 171 -8.13 -22.48 -12.90
CA ASN A 171 -7.88 -23.59 -13.82
C ASN A 171 -7.42 -23.07 -15.18
N ILE A 172 -6.47 -23.77 -15.78
CA ILE A 172 -6.11 -23.57 -17.18
C ILE A 172 -6.25 -24.88 -17.96
N LYS A 173 -6.60 -24.76 -19.24
CA LYS A 173 -6.63 -25.90 -20.15
C LYS A 173 -5.20 -26.24 -20.56
N ARG A 174 -4.70 -27.38 -20.08
CA ARG A 174 -3.36 -27.89 -20.39
C ARG A 174 -3.47 -29.31 -20.92
N VAL A 175 -2.42 -29.68 -21.65
CA VAL A 175 -2.20 -31.05 -22.10
C VAL A 175 -0.97 -31.57 -21.35
N SER A 176 -1.04 -32.79 -20.84
CA SER A 176 0.14 -33.44 -20.25
C SER A 176 1.11 -33.79 -21.37
N HIS A 177 2.34 -33.30 -21.29
CA HIS A 177 3.44 -33.69 -22.18
C HIS A 177 4.39 -34.64 -21.45
N PRO A 178 4.99 -35.65 -22.12
CA PRO A 178 5.92 -36.54 -21.47
C PRO A 178 7.14 -35.77 -20.95
N GLN A 179 7.43 -35.90 -19.66
CA GLN A 179 8.66 -35.37 -19.06
C GLN A 179 9.79 -36.41 -19.04
N LYS A 180 9.49 -37.67 -19.36
CA LYS A 180 10.47 -38.76 -19.48
C LYS A 180 11.07 -38.77 -20.89
N LYS A 181 12.25 -39.37 -21.01
CA LYS A 181 12.97 -39.52 -22.29
C LYS A 181 12.26 -40.55 -23.18
N VAL A 182 11.22 -40.10 -23.89
CA VAL A 182 10.45 -40.88 -24.86
C VAL A 182 10.61 -40.28 -26.25
N GLU A 183 10.52 -41.13 -27.27
CA GLU A 183 10.62 -40.72 -28.66
C GLU A 183 9.37 -39.90 -29.07
N TYR A 184 9.59 -38.79 -29.78
CA TYR A 184 8.53 -37.96 -30.33
C TYR A 184 7.92 -38.65 -31.57
N ARG A 185 6.61 -38.90 -31.55
CA ARG A 185 5.94 -39.72 -32.58
C ARG A 185 5.05 -38.92 -33.54
N GLY A 186 4.97 -37.60 -33.41
CA GLY A 186 4.26 -36.72 -34.34
C GLY A 186 2.81 -37.15 -34.60
N LEU A 187 2.47 -37.45 -35.86
CA LEU A 187 1.12 -37.87 -36.29
C LEU A 187 0.69 -39.26 -35.79
N GLN A 188 1.64 -40.10 -35.37
CA GLN A 188 1.37 -41.44 -34.82
C GLN A 188 1.07 -41.40 -33.32
N GLU A 189 1.19 -40.23 -32.70
CA GLU A 189 0.88 -40.00 -31.30
C GLU A 189 -0.64 -39.85 -31.13
N GLN A 190 -1.23 -40.54 -30.15
CA GLN A 190 -2.64 -40.36 -29.85
C GLN A 190 -2.93 -38.89 -29.50
N GLN A 191 -4.05 -38.36 -30.00
CA GLN A 191 -4.47 -37.01 -29.67
C GLN A 191 -4.62 -36.87 -28.16
N ARG A 192 -3.77 -36.02 -27.58
CA ARG A 192 -3.73 -35.81 -26.14
C ARG A 192 -4.95 -34.98 -25.72
N GLN A 193 -5.66 -35.44 -24.70
CA GLN A 193 -6.85 -34.76 -24.21
C GLN A 193 -6.48 -33.42 -23.56
N ILE A 194 -7.17 -32.36 -23.97
CA ILE A 194 -7.09 -31.05 -23.31
C ILE A 194 -7.96 -31.11 -22.05
N VAL A 195 -7.33 -31.01 -20.88
CA VAL A 195 -8.00 -31.08 -19.57
C VAL A 195 -7.81 -29.80 -18.77
N LYS A 196 -8.75 -29.48 -17.87
CA LYS A 196 -8.59 -28.39 -16.91
C LYS A 196 -7.65 -28.86 -15.79
N GLN A 197 -6.65 -28.04 -15.46
CA GLN A 197 -5.73 -28.28 -14.36
C GLN A 197 -5.69 -27.04 -13.46
N SER A 198 -5.76 -27.25 -12.15
CA SER A 198 -5.55 -26.19 -11.16
C SER A 198 -4.13 -25.70 -11.26
N VAL A 199 -3.93 -24.38 -11.27
CA VAL A 199 -2.60 -23.78 -11.25
C VAL A 199 -2.51 -22.68 -10.21
N PRO A 200 -1.40 -22.59 -9.47
CA PRO A 200 -1.12 -21.47 -8.58
C PRO A 200 -0.77 -20.20 -9.36
N LEU A 201 -0.66 -19.06 -8.67
CA LEU A 201 -0.31 -17.79 -9.32
C LEU A 201 1.11 -17.78 -9.90
N HIS A 202 2.06 -18.48 -9.28
CA HIS A 202 3.42 -18.57 -9.81
C HIS A 202 3.52 -19.21 -11.20
N ASP A 203 2.53 -20.00 -11.59
CA ASP A 203 2.50 -20.64 -12.91
C ASP A 203 1.99 -19.72 -14.04
N VAL A 204 1.34 -18.60 -13.69
CA VAL A 204 0.60 -17.75 -14.66
C VAL A 204 0.92 -16.26 -14.55
N ALA A 205 1.37 -15.78 -13.39
CA ALA A 205 1.68 -14.39 -13.18
C ALA A 205 3.06 -14.07 -13.78
N SER A 206 3.13 -13.01 -14.57
CA SER A 206 4.36 -12.51 -15.18
C SER A 206 4.80 -11.17 -14.62
N TYR A 207 3.87 -10.40 -14.02
CA TYR A 207 4.18 -9.12 -13.38
C TYR A 207 3.44 -8.94 -12.06
N CYS A 208 3.99 -8.13 -11.16
CA CYS A 208 3.31 -7.69 -9.94
C CYS A 208 3.40 -6.18 -9.71
N SER A 209 2.36 -5.63 -9.13
CA SER A 209 2.29 -4.24 -8.66
C SER A 209 1.93 -4.21 -7.17
N ALA A 210 2.48 -3.26 -6.43
CA ALA A 210 2.19 -3.08 -5.01
C ALA A 210 2.10 -1.60 -4.64
N TYR A 211 1.09 -1.28 -3.84
CA TYR A 211 0.78 0.07 -3.41
C TYR A 211 0.68 0.10 -1.89
N GLU A 212 1.37 1.05 -1.26
CA GLU A 212 1.17 1.37 0.14
C GLU A 212 -0.16 2.10 0.30
N ILE A 213 -0.98 1.63 1.24
CA ILE A 213 -2.26 2.24 1.58
C ILE A 213 -2.36 2.31 3.10
N PRO A 214 -2.85 3.43 3.68
CA PRO A 214 -3.10 3.53 5.11
C PRO A 214 -4.01 2.40 5.60
N ASP A 215 -3.66 1.77 6.73
CA ASP A 215 -4.36 0.58 7.25
C ASP A 215 -5.89 0.74 7.34
N GLN A 216 -6.36 1.96 7.63
CA GLN A 216 -7.78 2.30 7.75
C GLN A 216 -8.54 2.24 6.41
N LEU A 217 -7.83 2.34 5.29
CA LEU A 217 -8.38 2.39 3.94
C LEU A 217 -8.18 1.09 3.16
N ILE A 218 -7.26 0.22 3.58
CA ILE A 218 -6.94 -1.04 2.87
C ILE A 218 -8.21 -1.85 2.55
N GLY A 219 -9.08 -2.05 3.55
CA GLY A 219 -10.32 -2.81 3.35
C GLY A 219 -11.25 -2.16 2.32
N LYS A 220 -11.34 -0.83 2.29
CA LYS A 220 -12.17 -0.10 1.31
C LYS A 220 -11.61 -0.24 -0.10
N PHE A 221 -10.29 -0.14 -0.25
CA PHE A 221 -9.64 -0.29 -1.55
C PHE A 221 -9.72 -1.72 -2.09
N GLU A 222 -9.51 -2.73 -1.25
CA GLU A 222 -9.72 -4.13 -1.63
C GLU A 222 -11.15 -4.34 -2.13
N ALA A 223 -12.13 -3.88 -1.36
CA ALA A 223 -13.54 -4.06 -1.68
C ALA A 223 -13.95 -3.29 -2.96
N LEU A 224 -13.28 -2.17 -3.27
CA LEU A 224 -13.44 -1.46 -4.54
C LEU A 224 -12.85 -2.26 -5.71
N ILE A 225 -11.60 -2.71 -5.58
CA ILE A 225 -10.86 -3.41 -6.65
C ILE A 225 -11.54 -4.73 -7.00
N VAL A 226 -11.91 -5.53 -6.00
CA VAL A 226 -12.60 -6.81 -6.23
C VAL A 226 -13.91 -6.59 -7.00
N ARG A 227 -14.66 -5.52 -6.71
CA ARG A 227 -15.91 -5.20 -7.43
C ARG A 227 -15.68 -4.58 -8.81
N ALA A 228 -14.63 -3.77 -8.96
CA ALA A 228 -14.28 -3.12 -10.23
C ALA A 228 -13.80 -4.12 -11.29
N PHE A 229 -13.16 -5.22 -10.86
CA PHE A 229 -12.71 -6.30 -11.74
C PHE A 229 -13.51 -7.59 -11.53
N ALA A 230 -14.82 -7.44 -11.27
CA ALA A 230 -15.73 -8.57 -11.11
C ALA A 230 -15.64 -9.51 -12.33
N ASN A 231 -15.45 -10.81 -12.07
CA ASN A 231 -15.27 -11.90 -13.05
C ASN A 231 -13.91 -11.99 -13.77
N ASP A 232 -13.07 -10.95 -13.73
CA ASP A 232 -11.73 -10.98 -14.33
C ASP A 232 -10.66 -11.46 -13.34
N LEU A 233 -10.84 -11.16 -12.05
CA LEU A 233 -9.93 -11.62 -11.00
C LEU A 233 -10.31 -13.01 -10.48
N LEU A 234 -9.28 -13.81 -10.18
CA LEU A 234 -9.38 -15.13 -9.55
C LEU A 234 -9.77 -15.09 -8.05
N ASN A 235 -10.44 -14.02 -7.62
CA ASN A 235 -10.84 -13.80 -6.24
C ASN A 235 -12.11 -14.61 -5.94
N VAL A 236 -11.98 -15.64 -5.11
CA VAL A 236 -13.02 -16.67 -4.89
C VAL A 236 -14.26 -16.17 -4.13
N ARG A 237 -14.17 -15.09 -3.35
CA ARG A 237 -15.22 -14.72 -2.37
C ARG A 237 -15.53 -13.24 -2.41
N MET A 238 -16.33 -12.77 -3.37
CA MET A 238 -16.72 -11.36 -3.48
C MET A 238 -17.80 -10.94 -2.45
N GLU A 239 -18.48 -11.91 -1.85
CA GLU A 239 -19.64 -11.75 -0.98
C GLU A 239 -19.32 -11.46 0.50
N ASN A 240 -18.06 -11.61 0.91
CA ASN A 240 -17.64 -11.46 2.32
C ASN A 240 -16.87 -10.15 2.61
N PHE A 241 -17.03 -9.12 1.77
CA PHE A 241 -16.30 -7.84 1.86
C PHE A 241 -17.15 -6.66 2.32
#